data_AF-A0A2W6FBU2-F1
#
_entry.id   AF-A0A2W6FBU2-F1
#
_cell.length_a   1.000
_cell.length_b   1.000
_cell.length_c   1.000
_cell.angle_alpha   90.00
_cell.angle_beta   90.00
_cell.angle_gamma   90.00
#
_symmetry.space_group_name_H-M   'P 1'
#
loop_
_entity.id
_entity.type
_entity.pdbx_description
1 polymer ?
#
loop_
_entity_poly.entity_id
_entity_poly.type
_entity_poly.pdbx_seq_one_letter_code
_entity_poly.pdbx_strand_id
1 'polypeptide(L)'
;MKPFRERNPVTIGAFGGVVVLLLLLAAFNADRLPFIGGGTDYHAAFREAAGLKPKAEVRIAGVKVGKVTGVGLEGSHVRIDFRVDHGVSLGSTPFASIRIRTVLGQKYLAIDPAGDGNLAKGSEIPLSRSASPFDVLDAVGGLSQTVEKIDTVKLAQAFDAISGTFKDSPAEVRASLAGLSRLSKTISSRDAQLQTLLQHANGVTTVLADRDAEFVKLVSDGNLLLVEVQHRRAAIHRLLVSTSALSVQLIGLVQDNQNQLRPAMQQLAGVVAILQRNEKSLAKGIALLAPFVQGFANVVGNGRWFDTYIANLCGPVLGGALPPGGVCQ
;
A
#
# COMPACT_ATOMS: atom_id res chain seq x y z
N MET A 1 51.85 -0.76 24.78
CA MET A 1 50.53 -0.79 24.10
C MET A 1 50.49 -2.03 23.23
N LYS A 2 49.50 -2.92 23.38
CA LYS A 2 49.42 -4.16 22.57
C LYS A 2 49.14 -3.83 21.10
N PRO A 3 49.85 -4.43 20.14
CA PRO A 3 49.68 -4.16 18.71
C PRO A 3 48.26 -4.54 18.24
N PHE A 4 47.72 -3.77 17.28
CA PHE A 4 46.36 -3.95 16.74
C PHE A 4 46.07 -5.37 16.20
N ARG A 5 47.13 -6.13 15.87
CA ARG A 5 47.05 -7.49 15.33
C ARG A 5 46.71 -8.57 16.39
N GLU A 6 46.86 -8.26 17.68
CA GLU A 6 46.56 -9.18 18.80
C GLU A 6 45.21 -8.91 19.47
N ARG A 7 44.51 -7.85 19.06
CA ARG A 7 43.20 -7.51 19.60
C ARG A 7 42.13 -8.29 18.86
N ASN A 8 41.15 -8.82 19.61
CA ASN A 8 40.07 -9.61 19.06
C ASN A 8 39.31 -8.79 17.98
N PRO A 9 39.32 -9.23 16.71
CA PRO A 9 38.72 -8.48 15.60
C PRO A 9 37.21 -8.26 15.79
N VAL A 10 36.53 -9.15 16.51
CA VAL A 10 35.10 -9.03 16.83
C VAL A 10 34.84 -7.83 17.74
N THR A 11 35.72 -7.57 18.71
CA THR A 11 35.56 -6.42 19.64
C THR A 11 35.81 -5.07 18.94
N ILE A 12 36.76 -5.04 18.00
CA ILE A 12 37.04 -3.84 17.20
C ILE A 12 35.87 -3.57 16.24
N GLY A 13 35.34 -4.62 15.60
CA GLY A 13 34.17 -4.52 14.72
C GLY A 13 32.91 -4.06 15.46
N ALA A 14 32.66 -4.61 16.66
CA ALA A 14 31.54 -4.19 17.50
C ALA A 14 31.66 -2.72 17.93
N PHE A 15 32.85 -2.29 18.37
CA PHE A 15 33.08 -0.90 18.74
C PHE A 15 32.91 0.06 17.54
N GLY A 16 33.47 -0.30 16.38
CA GLY A 16 33.29 0.47 15.14
C GLY A 16 31.82 0.56 14.73
N GLY A 17 31.07 -0.53 14.82
CA GLY A 17 29.64 -0.56 14.53
C GLY A 17 28.83 0.34 15.46
N VAL A 18 29.12 0.32 16.77
CA VAL A 18 28.49 1.21 17.76
C VAL A 18 28.80 2.67 17.46
N VAL A 19 30.04 3.01 17.12
CA VAL A 19 30.41 4.38 16.76
C VAL A 19 29.67 4.86 15.50
N VAL A 20 29.59 4.02 14.45
CA VAL A 20 28.83 4.36 13.23
C VAL A 20 27.35 4.52 13.52
N LEU A 21 26.75 3.64 14.34
CA LEU A 21 25.36 3.74 14.75
C LEU A 21 25.10 5.05 15.51
N LEU A 22 25.97 5.41 16.45
CA LEU A 22 25.87 6.66 17.20
C LEU A 22 26.00 7.89 16.30
N LEU A 23 26.93 7.87 15.33
CA LEU A 23 27.07 8.94 14.35
C LEU A 23 25.83 9.08 13.46
N LEU A 24 25.23 7.96 13.02
CA LEU A 24 23.98 7.99 12.26
C LEU A 24 22.83 8.55 13.10
N LEU A 25 22.67 8.08 14.34
CA LEU A 25 21.65 8.60 15.25
C LEU A 25 21.83 10.10 15.51
N ALA A 26 23.07 10.56 15.69
CA ALA A 26 23.39 11.98 15.85
C ALA A 26 23.06 12.78 14.59
N ALA A 27 23.37 12.26 13.39
CA ALA A 27 23.05 12.91 12.12
C ALA A 27 21.53 13.03 11.90
N PHE A 28 20.76 11.98 12.17
CA PHE A 28 19.30 12.01 12.07
C PHE A 28 18.63 12.92 13.10
N ASN A 29 19.25 13.12 14.27
CA ASN A 29 18.75 13.99 15.33
C ASN A 29 19.50 15.32 15.42
N ALA A 30 20.21 15.73 14.36
CA ALA A 30 21.04 16.94 14.38
C ALA A 30 20.24 18.20 14.76
N ASP A 31 18.98 18.29 14.32
CA ASP A 31 18.03 19.35 14.63
C ASP A 31 17.63 19.44 16.13
N ARG A 32 17.86 18.37 16.90
CA ARG A 32 17.54 18.28 18.34
C ARG A 32 18.79 18.39 19.23
N LEU A 33 19.99 18.47 18.65
CA LEU A 33 21.23 18.59 19.41
C LEU A 33 21.37 20.00 20.00
N PRO A 34 21.73 20.14 21.29
CA PRO A 34 21.79 21.43 21.99
C PRO A 34 22.81 22.42 21.40
N PHE A 35 23.78 21.94 20.63
CA PHE A 35 24.84 22.76 20.01
C PHE A 35 24.56 23.20 18.57
N ILE A 36 23.65 22.51 17.84
CA ILE A 36 23.42 22.74 16.39
C ILE A 36 21.95 23.12 16.12
N GLY A 37 21.00 22.62 16.91
CA GLY A 37 19.56 22.93 16.83
C GLY A 37 19.09 23.95 17.86
N GLY A 38 19.97 24.87 18.27
CA GLY A 38 19.72 25.88 19.29
C GLY A 38 18.54 26.79 18.97
N GLY A 39 17.81 27.18 20.02
CA GLY A 39 16.66 28.08 19.94
C GLY A 39 15.82 28.02 21.22
N THR A 40 14.80 28.87 21.29
CA THR A 40 13.80 28.85 22.36
C THR A 40 12.47 28.38 21.80
N ASP A 41 11.89 27.37 22.44
CA ASP A 41 10.57 26.84 22.10
C ASP A 41 9.47 27.70 22.73
N TYR A 42 8.43 27.97 21.95
CA TYR A 42 7.23 28.71 22.33
C TYR A 42 5.98 28.02 21.75
N HIS A 43 4.82 28.38 22.28
CA HIS A 43 3.53 27.87 21.83
C HIS A 43 2.63 29.02 21.40
N ALA A 44 1.69 28.77 20.50
CA ALA A 44 0.65 29.72 20.15
C ALA A 44 -0.68 29.01 19.91
N ALA A 45 -1.72 29.51 20.54
CA ALA A 45 -3.08 28.99 20.43
C ALA A 45 -3.84 29.69 19.30
N PHE A 46 -4.31 28.94 18.31
CA PHE A 46 -5.11 29.43 17.18
C PHE A 46 -6.48 28.73 17.15
N ARG A 47 -7.49 29.39 16.57
CA ARG A 47 -8.79 28.72 16.35
C ARG A 47 -8.67 27.56 15.36
N GLU A 48 -7.80 27.74 14.37
CA GLU A 48 -7.52 26.75 13.34
C GLU A 48 -6.07 26.90 12.86
N ALA A 49 -5.46 25.80 12.42
CA ALA A 49 -4.13 25.82 11.80
C ALA A 49 -4.16 26.53 10.43
N ALA A 50 -5.32 26.55 9.78
CA ALA A 50 -5.44 26.62 8.32
C ALA A 50 -4.43 25.61 7.71
N GLY A 51 -3.99 25.58 6.46
CA GLY A 51 -2.98 24.57 6.03
C GLY A 51 -1.55 24.62 6.65
N LEU A 52 -1.30 25.13 7.86
CA LEU A 52 0.06 25.24 8.43
C LEU A 52 0.64 23.86 8.77
N LYS A 53 1.87 23.59 8.31
CA LYS A 53 2.56 22.30 8.49
C LYS A 53 3.80 22.45 9.37
N PRO A 54 4.23 21.38 10.05
CA PRO A 54 5.56 21.33 10.68
C PRO A 54 6.66 21.68 9.68
N LYS A 55 7.75 22.29 10.17
CA LYS A 55 8.86 22.86 9.39
C LYS A 55 8.52 24.14 8.60
N ALA A 56 7.29 24.65 8.70
CA ALA A 56 6.97 25.99 8.20
C ALA A 56 7.85 27.04 8.88
N GLU A 57 8.14 28.13 8.18
CA GLU A 57 9.00 29.19 8.71
C GLU A 57 8.28 30.02 9.77
N VAL A 58 9.04 30.47 10.76
CA VAL A 58 8.62 31.51 11.70
C VAL A 58 9.34 32.80 11.28
N ARG A 59 8.60 33.89 11.17
CA ARG A 59 9.12 35.16 10.68
C ARG A 59 8.73 36.33 11.58
N ILE A 60 9.64 37.28 11.75
CA ILE A 60 9.37 38.58 12.37
C ILE A 60 9.67 39.66 11.34
N ALA A 61 8.72 40.55 11.08
CA ALA A 61 8.84 41.59 10.04
C ALA A 61 9.34 41.03 8.68
N GLY A 62 8.93 39.80 8.33
CA GLY A 62 9.31 39.12 7.09
C GLY A 62 10.65 38.37 7.11
N VAL A 63 11.49 38.57 8.13
CA VAL A 63 12.78 37.88 8.31
C VAL A 63 12.56 36.52 8.97
N LYS A 64 13.16 35.47 8.43
CA LYS A 64 13.12 34.12 9.02
C LYS A 64 13.93 34.11 10.32
N VAL A 65 13.27 33.73 11.41
CA VAL A 65 13.85 33.68 12.77
C VAL A 65 13.64 32.32 13.44
N GLY A 66 13.12 31.34 12.71
CA GLY A 66 12.80 30.05 13.30
C GLY A 66 11.96 29.13 12.42
N LYS A 67 11.41 28.08 13.04
CA LYS A 67 10.59 27.07 12.38
C LYS A 67 9.50 26.52 13.32
N VAL A 68 8.37 26.16 12.73
CA VAL A 68 7.29 25.41 13.39
C VAL A 68 7.80 23.98 13.64
N THR A 69 7.71 23.53 14.89
CA THR A 69 8.12 22.18 15.31
C THR A 69 6.93 21.22 15.35
N GLY A 70 5.73 21.71 15.63
CA GLY A 70 4.52 20.90 15.77
C GLY A 70 3.24 21.70 15.51
N VAL A 71 2.20 21.00 15.09
CA VAL A 71 0.84 21.53 14.96
C VAL A 71 -0.09 20.43 15.48
N GLY A 72 -0.88 20.73 16.50
CA GLY A 72 -1.76 19.77 17.15
C GLY A 72 -3.06 20.41 17.62
N LEU A 73 -4.10 19.60 17.79
CA LEU A 73 -5.36 20.04 18.38
C LEU A 73 -5.30 19.81 19.90
N GLU A 74 -5.55 20.86 20.68
CA GLU A 74 -5.60 20.81 22.14
C GLU A 74 -6.99 21.29 22.60
N GLY A 75 -7.89 20.32 22.83
CA GLY A 75 -9.27 20.58 23.20
C GLY A 75 -10.04 21.30 22.09
N SER A 76 -10.37 22.58 22.30
CA SER A 76 -11.17 23.41 21.39
C SER A 76 -10.34 24.36 20.50
N HIS A 77 -9.02 24.28 20.54
CA HIS A 77 -8.14 25.14 19.76
C HIS A 77 -6.93 24.36 19.23
N VAL A 78 -6.26 24.91 18.23
CA VAL A 78 -5.03 24.37 17.68
C VAL A 78 -3.84 24.99 18.40
N ARG A 79 -2.98 24.15 18.96
CA ARG A 79 -1.67 24.55 19.47
C ARG A 79 -0.63 24.40 18.37
N ILE A 80 0.12 25.47 18.14
CA ILE A 80 1.27 25.50 17.24
C ILE A 80 2.53 25.61 18.09
N ASP A 81 3.39 24.60 18.00
CA ASP A 81 4.70 24.59 18.63
C ASP A 81 5.72 25.16 17.64
N PHE A 82 6.50 26.12 18.07
CA PHE A 82 7.50 26.73 17.21
C PHE A 82 8.77 27.10 17.98
N ARG A 83 9.89 27.05 17.27
CA ARG A 83 11.21 27.39 17.79
C ARG A 83 11.70 28.67 17.14
N VAL A 84 12.23 29.55 17.96
CA VAL A 84 12.88 30.80 17.54
C VAL A 84 14.39 30.72 17.80
N ASP A 85 15.19 31.18 16.86
CA ASP A 85 16.65 31.15 16.91
C ASP A 85 17.20 32.04 18.05
N HIS A 86 18.45 31.81 18.46
CA HIS A 86 19.08 32.60 19.53
C HIS A 86 19.25 34.08 19.14
N GLY A 87 19.08 34.97 20.12
CA GLY A 87 19.28 36.42 19.94
C GLY A 87 18.04 37.19 19.47
N VAL A 88 16.90 36.52 19.30
CA VAL A 88 15.63 37.14 18.89
C VAL A 88 14.72 37.34 20.09
N SER A 89 14.26 38.58 20.30
CA SER A 89 13.30 38.94 21.34
C SER A 89 11.90 39.03 20.75
N LEU A 90 10.92 38.41 21.41
CA LEU A 90 9.50 38.45 21.00
C LEU A 90 8.73 39.57 21.72
N GLY A 91 9.31 40.20 22.74
CA GLY A 91 8.54 41.05 23.65
C GLY A 91 7.77 40.22 24.68
N SER A 92 7.17 40.87 25.68
CA SER A 92 6.35 40.20 26.71
C SER A 92 4.93 39.87 26.25
N THR A 93 4.43 40.54 25.21
CA THR A 93 3.07 40.41 24.70
C THR A 93 3.01 40.29 23.17
N PRO A 94 3.73 39.34 22.55
CA PRO A 94 3.73 39.20 21.10
C PRO A 94 2.35 38.82 20.55
N PHE A 95 2.14 39.16 19.27
CA PHE A 95 1.03 38.68 18.47
C PHE A 95 1.53 37.64 17.46
N ALA A 96 0.71 36.62 17.20
CA ALA A 96 0.99 35.59 16.22
C ALA A 96 -0.06 35.61 15.12
N SER A 97 0.34 35.54 13.85
CA SER A 97 -0.58 35.40 12.73
C SER A 97 -0.07 34.39 11.73
N ILE A 98 -0.95 33.57 11.18
CA ILE A 98 -0.60 32.64 10.10
C ILE A 98 -0.82 33.38 8.78
N ARG A 99 0.21 33.49 7.95
CA ARG A 99 0.17 34.24 6.68
C ARG A 99 0.58 33.36 5.50
N ILE A 100 0.15 33.76 4.30
CA ILE A 100 0.49 33.06 3.05
C ILE A 100 1.85 33.57 2.55
N ARG A 101 2.76 32.64 2.27
CA ARG A 101 4.11 32.90 1.72
C ARG A 101 4.12 32.89 0.20
N THR A 102 3.40 31.97 -0.43
CA THR A 102 3.44 31.75 -1.89
C THR A 102 2.06 31.76 -2.50
N VAL A 103 1.98 32.03 -3.81
CA VAL A 103 0.72 31.99 -4.59
C VAL A 103 0.07 30.59 -4.55
N LEU A 104 0.88 29.55 -4.37
CA LEU A 104 0.43 28.16 -4.20
C LEU A 104 -0.03 27.83 -2.76
N GLY A 105 -0.22 28.84 -1.91
CA GLY A 105 -0.83 28.66 -0.59
C GLY A 105 0.10 28.10 0.51
N GLN A 106 1.43 28.09 0.32
CA GLN A 106 2.32 27.75 1.44
C GLN A 106 2.16 28.78 2.56
N LYS A 107 2.00 28.32 3.81
CA LYS A 107 1.79 29.19 4.98
C LYS A 107 3.04 29.28 5.85
N TYR A 108 3.16 30.37 6.58
CA TYR A 108 4.21 30.61 7.58
C TYR A 108 3.63 31.28 8.82
N LEU A 109 4.33 31.16 9.94
CA LEU A 109 3.95 31.82 11.19
C LEU A 109 4.64 33.19 11.25
N ALA A 110 3.87 34.27 11.23
CA ALA A 110 4.34 35.62 11.45
C ALA A 110 4.18 35.97 12.93
N ILE A 111 5.26 36.44 13.57
CA ILE A 111 5.24 36.96 14.93
C ILE A 111 5.47 38.47 14.85
N ASP A 112 4.59 39.23 15.47
CA ASP A 112 4.70 40.68 15.63
C ASP A 112 5.10 40.95 17.10
N PRO A 113 6.38 41.30 17.37
CA PRO A 113 6.87 41.53 18.72
C PRO A 113 6.20 42.74 19.36
N ALA A 114 5.79 42.61 20.62
CA ALA A 114 5.20 43.71 21.37
C ALA A 114 5.41 43.55 22.88
N GLY A 115 5.38 44.67 23.61
CA GLY A 115 5.55 44.73 25.05
C GLY A 115 7.01 44.75 25.49
N ASP A 116 7.26 45.33 26.67
CA ASP A 116 8.60 45.45 27.24
C ASP A 116 9.05 44.12 27.87
N GLY A 117 10.28 43.69 27.59
CA GLY A 117 10.85 42.44 28.09
C GLY A 117 10.81 41.30 27.08
N ASN A 118 10.84 40.05 27.56
CA ASN A 118 10.81 38.88 26.70
C ASN A 118 9.83 37.84 27.26
N LEU A 119 9.10 37.20 26.36
CA LEU A 119 8.16 36.13 26.68
C LEU A 119 8.92 34.98 27.38
N ALA A 120 8.31 34.39 28.43
CA ALA A 120 8.94 33.29 29.15
C ALA A 120 9.14 32.08 28.23
N LYS A 121 10.26 31.37 28.38
CA LYS A 121 10.55 30.17 27.57
C LYS A 121 9.44 29.13 27.75
N GLY A 122 8.94 28.58 26.66
CA GLY A 122 7.86 27.58 26.67
C GLY A 122 6.48 28.14 27.05
N SER A 123 6.30 29.45 27.08
CA SER A 123 4.97 30.03 27.29
C SER A 123 4.18 30.14 25.99
N GLU A 124 2.86 30.30 26.16
CA GLU A 124 1.91 30.26 25.06
C GLU A 124 1.36 31.67 24.72
N ILE A 125 1.32 31.97 23.43
CA ILE A 125 0.60 33.13 22.91
C ILE A 125 -0.90 32.79 22.88
N PRO A 126 -1.74 33.49 23.67
CA PRO A 126 -3.15 33.14 23.82
C PRO A 126 -3.96 33.43 22.56
N LEU A 127 -5.12 32.79 22.44
CA LEU A 127 -6.02 32.92 21.30
C LEU A 127 -6.49 34.36 21.01
N SER A 128 -6.50 35.24 22.01
CA SER A 128 -6.81 36.66 21.85
C SER A 128 -5.72 37.45 21.11
N ARG A 129 -4.51 36.91 21.00
CA ARG A 129 -3.36 37.49 20.30
C ARG A 129 -2.89 36.63 19.12
N SER A 130 -3.75 35.73 18.66
CA SER A 130 -3.44 34.81 17.57
C SER A 130 -4.50 34.92 16.47
N ALA A 131 -4.08 35.11 15.23
CA ALA A 131 -4.97 35.28 14.09
C ALA A 131 -4.68 34.27 12.97
N SER A 132 -5.64 33.41 12.69
CA SER A 132 -5.62 32.54 11.50
C SER A 132 -5.90 33.38 10.24
N PRO A 133 -5.37 33.02 9.06
CA PRO A 133 -5.62 33.77 7.83
C PRO A 133 -7.10 33.73 7.51
N PHE A 134 -7.64 34.87 7.07
CA PHE A 134 -8.96 34.92 6.47
C PHE A 134 -8.98 34.06 5.21
N ASP A 135 -9.94 33.13 5.12
CA ASP A 135 -10.20 32.41 3.90
C ASP A 135 -10.87 33.35 2.89
N VAL A 136 -10.39 33.36 1.65
CA VAL A 136 -10.98 34.16 0.57
C VAL A 136 -12.41 33.67 0.29
N LEU A 137 -12.68 32.37 0.48
CA LEU A 137 -14.03 31.80 0.36
C LEU A 137 -14.97 32.38 1.42
N ASP A 138 -14.50 32.51 2.67
CA ASP A 138 -15.27 33.15 3.74
C ASP A 138 -15.50 34.64 3.47
N ALA A 139 -14.53 35.32 2.87
CA ALA A 139 -14.67 36.72 2.49
C ALA A 139 -15.72 36.93 1.37
N VAL A 140 -15.72 36.07 0.35
CA VAL A 140 -16.70 36.12 -0.75
C VAL A 140 -18.10 35.72 -0.25
N GLY A 141 -18.20 34.67 0.56
CA GLY A 141 -19.45 34.26 1.20
C GLY A 141 -20.01 35.32 2.15
N GLY A 142 -19.15 35.93 2.97
CA GLY A 142 -19.51 37.00 3.89
C GLY A 142 -19.98 38.27 3.19
N LEU A 143 -19.38 38.62 2.04
CA LEU A 143 -19.87 39.71 1.20
C LEU A 143 -21.26 39.40 0.63
N SER A 144 -21.48 38.18 0.14
CA SER A 144 -22.81 37.75 -0.35
C SER A 144 -23.88 37.87 0.73
N GLN A 145 -23.61 37.36 1.95
CA GLN A 145 -24.55 37.47 3.08
C GLN A 145 -24.80 38.90 3.55
N THR A 146 -23.78 39.76 3.47
CA THR A 146 -23.92 41.17 3.86
C THR A 146 -24.77 41.93 2.86
N VAL A 147 -24.55 41.71 1.56
CA VAL A 147 -25.35 42.32 0.49
C VAL A 147 -26.79 41.80 0.51
N GLU A 148 -27.01 40.52 0.78
CA GLU A 148 -28.34 39.92 0.92
C GLU A 148 -29.15 40.50 2.10
N LYS A 149 -28.46 40.95 3.16
CA LYS A 149 -29.10 41.61 4.33
C LYS A 149 -29.41 43.09 4.10
N ILE A 150 -28.88 43.72 3.05
CA ILE A 150 -29.15 45.13 2.74
C ILE A 150 -30.45 45.21 1.94
N ASP A 151 -31.52 45.67 2.61
CA ASP A 151 -32.79 45.98 1.97
C ASP A 151 -32.65 47.31 1.19
N THR A 152 -32.28 47.18 -0.08
CA THR A 152 -32.04 48.31 -0.99
C THR A 152 -33.28 49.19 -1.19
N VAL A 153 -34.49 48.63 -1.00
CA VAL A 153 -35.76 49.37 -1.04
C VAL A 153 -35.93 50.25 0.19
N LYS A 154 -35.67 49.72 1.40
CA LYS A 154 -35.69 50.53 2.63
C LYS A 154 -34.59 51.59 2.64
N LEU A 155 -33.42 51.27 2.10
CA LEU A 155 -32.33 52.24 1.98
C LEU A 155 -32.71 53.41 1.06
N ALA A 156 -33.32 53.11 -0.09
CA ALA A 156 -33.83 54.14 -1.01
C ALA A 156 -34.95 54.98 -0.37
N GLN A 157 -35.89 54.35 0.37
CA GLN A 157 -36.95 55.06 1.09
C GLN A 157 -36.39 55.97 2.20
N ALA A 158 -35.37 55.52 2.94
CA ALA A 158 -34.69 56.34 3.94
C ALA A 158 -34.00 57.55 3.30
N PHE A 159 -33.34 57.37 2.17
CA PHE A 159 -32.72 58.49 1.43
C PHE A 159 -33.74 59.45 0.83
N ASP A 160 -34.88 58.97 0.34
CA ASP A 160 -35.97 59.83 -0.13
C ASP A 160 -36.61 60.63 1.03
N ALA A 161 -36.76 60.02 2.21
CA ALA A 161 -37.24 60.70 3.41
C ALA A 161 -36.27 61.80 3.89
N ILE A 162 -34.96 61.51 3.90
CA ILE A 162 -33.92 62.49 4.24
C ILE A 162 -33.89 63.61 3.19
N SER A 163 -33.89 63.28 1.90
CA SER A 163 -33.93 64.26 0.80
C SER A 163 -35.16 65.18 0.88
N GLY A 164 -36.33 64.60 1.18
CA GLY A 164 -37.58 65.35 1.38
C GLY A 164 -37.55 66.26 2.62
N THR A 165 -36.88 65.84 3.68
CA THR A 165 -36.73 66.62 4.93
C THR A 165 -35.82 67.84 4.73
N PHE A 166 -34.78 67.70 3.89
CA PHE A 166 -33.81 68.76 3.62
C PHE A 166 -34.10 69.56 2.33
N LYS A 167 -35.32 69.47 1.79
CA LYS A 167 -35.73 70.14 0.55
C LYS A 167 -35.57 71.67 0.55
N ASP A 168 -35.52 72.29 1.75
CA ASP A 168 -35.38 73.74 1.93
C ASP A 168 -33.94 74.16 2.30
N SER A 169 -32.97 73.25 2.16
CA SER A 169 -31.55 73.50 2.46
C SER A 169 -30.79 74.22 1.32
N PRO A 170 -29.61 74.81 1.60
CA PRO A 170 -28.76 75.47 0.61
C PRO A 170 -28.49 74.62 -0.64
N ALA A 171 -28.25 75.27 -1.78
CA ALA A 171 -28.23 74.63 -3.11
C ALA A 171 -27.20 73.48 -3.20
N GLU A 172 -26.08 73.60 -2.50
CA GLU A 172 -24.99 72.62 -2.46
C GLU A 172 -25.40 71.33 -1.72
N VAL A 173 -26.21 71.46 -0.66
CA VAL A 173 -26.74 70.33 0.11
C VAL A 173 -27.79 69.59 -0.70
N ARG A 174 -28.69 70.32 -1.38
CA ARG A 174 -29.68 69.72 -2.29
C ARG A 174 -29.04 68.99 -3.46
N ALA A 175 -28.00 69.57 -4.07
CA ALA A 175 -27.29 68.94 -5.18
C ALA A 175 -26.63 67.61 -4.77
N SER A 176 -26.04 67.58 -3.57
CA SER A 176 -25.41 66.37 -3.01
C SER A 176 -26.44 65.29 -2.66
N LEU A 177 -27.56 65.66 -2.03
CA LEU A 177 -28.67 64.73 -1.71
C LEU A 177 -29.35 64.19 -2.97
N ALA A 178 -29.55 65.02 -3.99
CA ALA A 178 -30.07 64.59 -5.28
C ALA A 178 -29.10 63.65 -6.01
N GLY A 179 -27.79 63.88 -5.89
CA GLY A 179 -26.75 62.98 -6.40
C GLY A 179 -26.80 61.61 -5.72
N LEU A 180 -26.91 61.59 -4.39
CA LEU A 180 -26.99 60.36 -3.60
C LEU A 180 -28.28 59.56 -3.89
N SER A 181 -29.42 60.26 -4.02
CA SER A 181 -30.69 59.63 -4.42
C SER A 181 -30.61 59.01 -5.82
N ARG A 182 -29.98 59.70 -6.80
CA ARG A 182 -29.76 59.13 -8.15
C ARG A 182 -28.84 57.90 -8.12
N LEU A 183 -27.77 57.93 -7.34
CA LEU A 183 -26.87 56.79 -7.18
C LEU A 183 -27.62 55.60 -6.56
N SER A 184 -28.37 55.83 -5.47
CA SER A 184 -29.19 54.81 -4.83
C SER A 184 -30.22 54.21 -5.79
N LYS A 185 -30.86 55.04 -6.62
CA LYS A 185 -31.80 54.58 -7.67
C LYS A 185 -31.11 53.76 -8.76
N THR A 186 -29.87 54.11 -9.12
CA THR A 186 -29.08 53.37 -10.12
C THR A 186 -28.62 52.02 -9.60
N ILE A 187 -28.27 51.94 -8.31
CA ILE A 187 -27.91 50.68 -7.65
C ILE A 187 -29.16 49.79 -7.52
N SER A 188 -30.26 50.35 -7.04
CA SER A 188 -31.54 49.63 -6.91
C SER A 188 -32.09 49.14 -8.26
N SER A 189 -31.93 49.90 -9.34
CA SER A 189 -32.37 49.47 -10.68
C SER A 189 -31.50 48.37 -11.30
N ARG A 190 -30.30 48.15 -10.77
CA ARG A 190 -29.35 47.11 -11.21
C ARG A 190 -29.25 45.95 -10.21
N ASP A 191 -30.06 45.94 -9.17
CA ASP A 191 -30.05 44.95 -8.09
C ASP A 191 -30.14 43.51 -8.61
N ALA A 192 -31.07 43.25 -9.52
CA ALA A 192 -31.22 41.92 -10.15
C ALA A 192 -29.97 41.49 -10.95
N GLN A 193 -29.30 42.43 -11.63
CA GLN A 193 -28.08 42.15 -12.40
C GLN A 193 -26.89 41.86 -11.49
N LEU A 194 -26.78 42.59 -10.37
CA LEU A 194 -25.77 42.35 -9.33
C LEU A 194 -25.99 41.00 -8.64
N GLN A 195 -27.24 40.64 -8.31
CA GLN A 195 -27.59 39.32 -7.79
C GLN A 195 -27.17 38.20 -8.75
N THR A 196 -27.44 38.36 -10.05
CA THR A 196 -27.09 37.36 -11.06
C THR A 196 -25.57 37.19 -11.17
N LEU A 197 -24.83 38.30 -11.17
CA LEU A 197 -23.37 38.26 -11.22
C LEU A 197 -22.77 37.55 -10.00
N LEU A 198 -23.29 37.84 -8.81
CA LEU A 198 -22.85 37.20 -7.56
C LEU A 198 -23.20 35.71 -7.53
N GLN A 199 -24.39 35.32 -8.01
CA GLN A 199 -24.77 33.91 -8.18
C GLN A 199 -23.83 33.18 -9.14
N HIS A 200 -23.49 33.78 -10.27
CA HIS A 200 -22.53 33.20 -11.21
C HIS A 200 -21.13 33.08 -10.60
N ALA A 201 -20.67 34.07 -9.85
CA ALA A 201 -19.38 34.01 -9.16
C ALA A 201 -19.33 32.89 -8.11
N ASN A 202 -20.41 32.71 -7.33
CA ASN A 202 -20.55 31.57 -6.40
C ASN A 202 -20.60 30.23 -7.15
N GLY A 203 -21.31 30.17 -8.28
CA GLY A 203 -21.36 28.98 -9.12
C GLY A 203 -19.97 28.55 -9.63
N VAL A 204 -19.18 29.48 -10.15
CA VAL A 204 -17.80 29.22 -10.60
C VAL A 204 -16.91 28.74 -9.45
N THR A 205 -17.04 29.37 -8.28
CA THR A 205 -16.27 29.00 -7.09
C THR A 205 -16.64 27.60 -6.59
N THR A 206 -17.92 27.24 -6.65
CA THR A 206 -18.41 25.90 -6.29
C THR A 206 -17.89 24.86 -7.28
N VAL A 207 -17.96 25.12 -8.59
CA VAL A 207 -17.41 24.24 -9.61
C VAL A 207 -15.91 24.04 -9.41
N LEU A 208 -15.17 25.08 -9.04
CA LEU A 208 -13.74 24.97 -8.74
C LEU A 208 -13.47 24.13 -7.48
N ALA A 209 -14.24 24.33 -6.42
CA ALA A 209 -14.14 23.54 -5.18
C ALA A 209 -14.48 22.05 -5.41
N ASP A 210 -15.49 21.76 -6.24
CA ASP A 210 -15.87 20.40 -6.61
C ASP A 210 -14.77 19.71 -7.43
N ARG A 211 -14.09 20.45 -8.32
CA ARG A 211 -12.97 19.93 -9.11
C ARG A 211 -11.74 19.61 -8.27
N ASP A 212 -11.48 20.38 -7.21
CA ASP A 212 -10.41 20.06 -6.25
C ASP A 212 -10.69 18.73 -5.53
N ALA A 213 -11.94 18.49 -5.11
CA ALA A 213 -12.34 17.24 -4.49
C ALA A 213 -12.21 16.04 -5.45
N GLU A 214 -12.62 16.20 -6.71
CA GLU A 214 -12.42 15.17 -7.74
C GLU A 214 -10.94 14.88 -8.01
N PHE A 215 -10.09 15.91 -8.05
CA PHE A 215 -8.65 15.73 -8.26
C PHE A 215 -8.00 14.96 -7.11
N VAL A 216 -8.35 15.28 -5.85
CA VAL A 216 -7.89 14.53 -4.67
C VAL A 216 -8.34 13.08 -4.75
N LYS A 217 -9.58 12.83 -5.18
CA LYS A 217 -10.10 11.47 -5.38
C LYS A 217 -9.34 10.72 -6.47
N LEU A 218 -9.07 11.36 -7.61
CA LEU A 218 -8.30 10.78 -8.71
C LEU A 218 -6.87 10.39 -8.27
N VAL A 219 -6.20 11.26 -7.50
CA VAL A 219 -4.87 10.97 -6.95
C VAL A 219 -4.92 9.79 -5.98
N SER A 220 -5.95 9.74 -5.12
CA SER A 220 -6.18 8.63 -4.20
C SER A 220 -6.45 7.30 -4.94
N ASP A 221 -7.32 7.34 -5.96
CA ASP A 221 -7.65 6.19 -6.80
C ASP A 221 -6.44 5.71 -7.61
N GLY A 222 -5.58 6.63 -8.05
CA GLY A 222 -4.30 6.31 -8.67
C GLY A 222 -3.39 5.48 -7.75
N ASN A 223 -3.38 5.77 -6.44
CA ASN A 223 -2.63 4.97 -5.48
C ASN A 223 -3.20 3.54 -5.34
N LEU A 224 -4.53 3.39 -5.37
CA LEU A 224 -5.18 2.07 -5.37
C LEU A 224 -4.80 1.25 -6.61
N LEU A 225 -4.77 1.88 -7.79
CA LEU A 225 -4.30 1.23 -9.02
C LEU A 225 -2.84 0.78 -8.92
N LEU A 226 -1.95 1.60 -8.36
CA LEU A 226 -0.55 1.22 -8.15
C LEU A 226 -0.40 0.04 -7.20
N VAL A 227 -1.20 -0.02 -6.14
CA VAL A 227 -1.24 -1.17 -5.21
C VAL A 227 -1.73 -2.44 -5.90
N GLU A 228 -2.81 -2.36 -6.68
CA GLU A 228 -3.33 -3.51 -7.45
C GLU A 228 -2.32 -4.00 -8.50
N VAL A 229 -1.63 -3.10 -9.19
CA VAL A 229 -0.56 -3.44 -10.14
C VAL A 229 0.60 -4.16 -9.42
N GLN A 230 1.00 -3.70 -8.24
CA GLN A 230 2.03 -4.37 -7.44
C GLN A 230 1.59 -5.78 -7.00
N HIS A 231 0.34 -5.95 -6.57
CA HIS A 231 -0.21 -7.26 -6.22
C HIS A 231 -0.23 -8.21 -7.41
N ARG A 232 -0.69 -7.75 -8.58
CA ARG A 232 -0.66 -8.55 -9.81
C ARG A 232 0.74 -8.95 -10.21
N ARG A 233 1.71 -8.02 -10.13
CA ARG A 233 3.13 -8.33 -10.39
C ARG A 233 3.64 -9.43 -9.45
N ALA A 234 3.33 -9.35 -8.16
CA ALA A 234 3.73 -10.36 -7.18
C ALA A 234 3.06 -11.72 -7.45
N ALA A 235 1.78 -11.74 -7.83
CA ALA A 235 1.06 -12.96 -8.18
C ALA A 235 1.64 -13.63 -9.44
N ILE A 236 1.92 -12.85 -10.49
CA ILE A 236 2.56 -13.34 -11.72
C ILE A 236 3.95 -13.91 -11.40
N HIS A 237 4.74 -13.21 -10.58
CA HIS A 237 6.05 -13.70 -10.18
C HIS A 237 5.96 -15.05 -9.44
N ARG A 238 5.04 -15.19 -8.48
CA ARG A 238 4.81 -16.47 -7.77
C ARG A 238 4.37 -17.58 -8.72
N LEU A 239 3.48 -17.30 -9.67
CA LEU A 239 3.06 -18.28 -10.68
C LEU A 239 4.25 -18.74 -11.52
N LEU A 240 5.08 -17.82 -12.01
CA LEU A 240 6.27 -18.16 -12.81
C LEU A 240 7.27 -19.01 -12.02
N VAL A 241 7.56 -18.63 -10.77
CA VAL A 241 8.46 -19.40 -9.89
C VAL A 241 7.89 -20.79 -9.59
N SER A 242 6.60 -20.88 -9.28
CA SER A 242 5.94 -22.16 -8.97
C SER A 242 5.88 -23.08 -10.18
N THR A 243 5.62 -22.56 -11.38
CA THR A 243 5.63 -23.33 -12.63
C THR A 243 7.04 -23.83 -12.99
N SER A 244 8.07 -23.01 -12.74
CA SER A 244 9.47 -23.43 -12.88
C SER A 244 9.81 -24.55 -11.91
N ALA A 245 9.45 -24.40 -10.63
CA ALA A 245 9.66 -25.43 -9.62
C ALA A 245 8.91 -26.74 -9.95
N LEU A 246 7.67 -26.65 -10.43
CA LEU A 246 6.89 -27.80 -10.88
C LEU A 246 7.57 -28.51 -12.07
N SER A 247 8.09 -27.75 -13.04
CA SER A 247 8.83 -28.32 -14.17
C SER A 247 10.06 -29.09 -13.70
N VAL A 248 10.82 -28.55 -12.74
CA VAL A 248 11.98 -29.24 -12.13
C VAL A 248 11.54 -30.52 -11.42
N GLN A 249 10.45 -30.47 -10.64
CA GLN A 249 9.92 -31.65 -9.95
C GLN A 249 9.43 -32.73 -10.93
N LEU A 250 8.77 -32.35 -12.02
CA LEU A 250 8.32 -33.29 -13.06
C LEU A 250 9.50 -33.93 -13.80
N ILE A 251 10.54 -33.15 -14.12
CA ILE A 251 11.77 -33.69 -14.72
C ILE A 251 12.43 -34.68 -13.76
N GLY A 252 12.52 -34.35 -12.47
CA GLY A 252 13.04 -35.24 -11.43
C GLY A 252 12.22 -36.53 -11.33
N LEU A 253 10.89 -36.43 -11.29
CA LEU A 253 10.00 -37.59 -11.25
C LEU A 253 10.20 -38.52 -12.46
N VAL A 254 10.30 -37.95 -13.67
CA VAL A 254 10.54 -38.73 -14.89
C VAL A 254 11.92 -39.41 -14.85
N GLN A 255 12.97 -38.72 -14.40
CA GLN A 255 14.30 -39.32 -14.25
C GLN A 255 14.32 -40.43 -13.20
N ASP A 256 13.71 -40.23 -12.04
CA ASP A 256 13.62 -41.22 -10.98
C ASP A 256 12.84 -42.45 -11.45
N ASN A 257 11.72 -42.23 -12.14
CA ASN A 257 10.92 -43.30 -12.69
C ASN A 257 11.66 -44.05 -13.81
N GLN A 258 12.38 -43.36 -14.72
CA GLN A 258 13.26 -44.01 -15.70
C GLN A 258 14.38 -44.83 -15.04
N ASN A 259 14.95 -44.37 -13.93
CA ASN A 259 15.97 -45.11 -13.19
C ASN A 259 15.41 -46.37 -12.52
N GLN A 260 14.14 -46.37 -12.10
CA GLN A 260 13.47 -47.53 -11.53
C GLN A 260 12.90 -48.49 -12.59
N LEU A 261 12.36 -47.98 -13.69
CA LEU A 261 11.74 -48.78 -14.74
C LEU A 261 12.75 -49.45 -15.67
N ARG A 262 13.90 -48.83 -15.93
CA ARG A 262 14.93 -49.40 -16.81
C ARG A 262 15.46 -50.76 -16.33
N PRO A 263 15.78 -50.99 -15.04
CA PRO A 263 16.10 -52.32 -14.53
C PRO A 263 14.98 -53.33 -14.73
N ALA A 264 13.72 -52.94 -14.48
CA ALA A 264 12.57 -53.83 -14.65
C ALA A 264 12.37 -54.23 -16.12
N MET A 265 12.53 -53.30 -17.06
CA MET A 265 12.48 -53.57 -18.50
C MET A 265 13.64 -54.44 -18.98
N GLN A 266 14.85 -54.26 -18.42
CA GLN A 266 15.99 -55.13 -18.70
C GLN A 266 15.77 -56.56 -18.18
N GLN A 267 15.20 -56.72 -16.98
CA GLN A 267 14.82 -58.03 -16.46
C GLN A 267 13.74 -58.69 -17.31
N LEU A 268 12.71 -57.95 -17.73
CA LEU A 268 11.66 -58.46 -18.60
C LEU A 268 12.20 -58.88 -19.97
N ALA A 269 13.07 -58.08 -20.58
CA ALA A 269 13.76 -58.44 -21.81
C ALA A 269 14.62 -59.70 -21.63
N GLY A 270 15.27 -59.86 -20.47
CA GLY A 270 15.98 -61.08 -20.09
C GLY A 270 15.07 -62.31 -20.04
N VAL A 271 13.89 -62.20 -19.40
CA VAL A 271 12.90 -63.29 -19.34
C VAL A 271 12.39 -63.64 -20.74
N VAL A 272 12.04 -62.63 -21.54
CA VAL A 272 11.59 -62.84 -22.94
C VAL A 272 12.68 -63.51 -23.78
N ALA A 273 13.95 -63.12 -23.61
CA ALA A 273 15.07 -63.75 -24.30
C ALA A 273 15.27 -65.22 -23.88
N ILE A 274 15.08 -65.54 -22.59
CA ILE A 274 15.11 -66.93 -22.10
C ILE A 274 13.96 -67.74 -22.70
N LEU A 275 12.75 -67.17 -22.73
CA LEU A 275 11.57 -67.82 -23.30
C LEU A 275 11.72 -68.06 -24.81
N GLN A 276 12.21 -67.07 -25.57
CA GLN A 276 12.50 -67.22 -27.00
C GLN A 276 13.60 -68.25 -27.26
N ARG A 277 14.69 -68.23 -26.47
CA ARG A 277 15.78 -69.22 -26.60
C ARG A 277 15.28 -70.65 -26.36
N ASN A 278 14.31 -70.82 -25.47
CA ASN A 278 13.74 -72.12 -25.11
C ASN A 278 12.40 -72.41 -25.79
N GLU A 279 11.98 -71.62 -26.77
CA GLU A 279 10.66 -71.73 -27.42
C GLU A 279 10.41 -73.13 -27.95
N LYS A 280 11.39 -73.73 -28.64
CA LYS A 280 11.29 -75.09 -29.17
C LYS A 280 11.17 -76.14 -28.06
N SER A 281 11.89 -75.95 -26.95
CA SER A 281 11.85 -76.85 -25.79
C SER A 281 10.52 -76.73 -25.04
N LEU A 282 9.98 -75.51 -24.91
CA LEU A 282 8.67 -75.23 -24.32
C LEU A 282 7.54 -75.81 -25.19
N ALA A 283 7.58 -75.56 -26.50
CA ALA A 283 6.62 -76.14 -27.45
C ALA A 283 6.66 -77.67 -27.43
N LYS A 284 7.86 -78.26 -27.37
CA LYS A 284 8.03 -79.71 -27.24
C LYS A 284 7.50 -80.22 -25.89
N GLY A 285 7.75 -79.50 -24.79
CA GLY A 285 7.23 -79.86 -23.46
C GLY A 285 5.70 -79.82 -23.41
N ILE A 286 5.08 -78.78 -23.96
CA ILE A 286 3.61 -78.65 -24.07
C ILE A 286 3.04 -79.74 -24.99
N ALA A 287 3.68 -80.00 -26.14
CA ALA A 287 3.25 -81.05 -27.06
C ALA A 287 3.36 -82.45 -26.44
N LEU A 288 4.36 -82.69 -25.58
CA LEU A 288 4.53 -83.94 -24.84
C LEU A 288 3.63 -84.03 -23.60
N LEU A 289 3.12 -82.91 -23.10
CA LEU A 289 2.21 -82.88 -21.95
C LEU A 289 0.88 -83.55 -22.28
N ALA A 290 0.33 -83.33 -23.47
CA ALA A 290 -0.92 -83.95 -23.90
C ALA A 290 -0.86 -85.50 -23.90
N PRO A 291 0.11 -86.17 -24.57
CA PRO A 291 0.24 -87.62 -24.50
C PRO A 291 0.64 -88.12 -23.11
N PHE A 292 1.39 -87.33 -22.32
CA PHE A 292 1.68 -87.68 -20.92
C PHE A 292 0.40 -87.72 -20.07
N VAL A 293 -0.43 -86.67 -20.15
CA VAL A 293 -1.70 -86.60 -19.41
C VAL A 293 -2.67 -87.68 -19.91
N GLN A 294 -2.72 -87.97 -21.21
CA GLN A 294 -3.50 -89.08 -21.75
C GLN A 294 -2.99 -90.44 -21.27
N GLY A 295 -1.68 -90.67 -21.29
CA GLY A 295 -1.08 -91.91 -20.78
C GLY A 295 -1.36 -92.10 -19.29
N PHE A 296 -1.15 -91.05 -18.50
CA PHE A 296 -1.46 -91.05 -17.07
C PHE A 296 -2.96 -91.25 -16.80
N ALA A 297 -3.83 -90.55 -17.54
CA ALA A 297 -5.27 -90.70 -17.43
C ALA A 297 -5.77 -92.07 -17.88
N ASN A 298 -5.13 -92.72 -18.86
CA ASN A 298 -5.46 -94.09 -19.26
C ASN A 298 -5.04 -95.10 -18.19
N VAL A 299 -3.88 -94.90 -17.55
CA VAL A 299 -3.40 -95.76 -16.46
C VAL A 299 -4.29 -95.65 -15.22
N VAL A 300 -4.76 -94.44 -14.90
CA VAL A 300 -5.56 -94.17 -13.70
C VAL A 300 -7.08 -94.20 -13.98
N GLY A 301 -7.49 -94.18 -15.25
CA GLY A 301 -8.87 -94.07 -15.70
C GLY A 301 -9.64 -95.39 -15.75
N ASN A 302 -8.94 -96.53 -15.67
CA ASN A 302 -9.56 -97.86 -15.69
C ASN A 302 -10.21 -98.27 -14.35
N GLY A 303 -10.14 -97.45 -13.30
CA GLY A 303 -10.82 -97.70 -12.01
C GLY A 303 -9.89 -97.52 -10.80
N ARG A 304 -10.18 -98.21 -9.69
CA ARG A 304 -9.38 -98.15 -8.44
C ARG A 304 -8.13 -99.06 -8.48
N TRP A 305 -7.76 -99.56 -9.65
CA TRP A 305 -6.63 -100.45 -9.89
C TRP A 305 -5.83 -99.95 -11.10
N PHE A 306 -4.56 -100.33 -11.19
CA PHE A 306 -3.71 -100.03 -12.36
C PHE A 306 -3.46 -101.33 -13.14
N ASP A 307 -3.60 -101.28 -14.47
CA ASP A 307 -3.29 -102.42 -15.33
C ASP A 307 -1.80 -102.39 -15.69
N THR A 308 -1.02 -103.29 -15.10
CA THR A 308 0.40 -103.50 -15.45
C THR A 308 0.56 -104.72 -16.32
N TYR A 309 1.05 -104.54 -17.55
CA TYR A 309 1.45 -105.60 -18.46
C TYR A 309 2.98 -105.69 -18.53
N ILE A 310 3.53 -106.86 -18.19
CA ILE A 310 4.97 -107.16 -18.32
C ILE A 310 5.12 -108.15 -19.47
N ALA A 311 5.60 -107.69 -20.62
CA ALA A 311 5.97 -108.56 -21.74
C ALA A 311 7.25 -109.36 -21.40
N ASN A 312 7.41 -110.58 -21.93
CA ASN A 312 8.55 -111.50 -21.74
C ASN A 312 8.71 -112.17 -20.36
N LEU A 313 7.62 -112.50 -19.65
CA LEU A 313 7.68 -113.34 -18.45
C LEU A 313 7.52 -114.84 -18.81
N CYS A 314 8.59 -115.51 -19.24
CA CYS A 314 8.58 -116.98 -19.37
C CYS A 314 8.62 -117.64 -17.98
N GLY A 315 7.47 -118.11 -17.49
CA GLY A 315 7.39 -118.91 -16.26
C GLY A 315 7.97 -120.33 -16.46
N PRO A 316 8.53 -120.96 -15.41
CA PRO A 316 9.08 -122.31 -15.51
C PRO A 316 7.95 -123.32 -15.75
N VAL A 317 7.91 -123.92 -16.95
CA VAL A 317 6.97 -124.98 -17.29
C VAL A 317 7.38 -126.26 -16.56
N LEU A 318 6.67 -126.57 -15.48
CA LEU A 318 6.67 -127.88 -14.83
C LEU A 318 5.84 -128.87 -15.67
N GLY A 319 6.54 -129.75 -16.39
CA GLY A 319 6.00 -131.05 -16.83
C GLY A 319 5.12 -131.06 -18.09
N GLY A 320 5.67 -131.63 -19.17
CA GLY A 320 4.88 -132.33 -20.20
C GLY A 320 4.59 -131.57 -21.50
N ALA A 321 5.42 -131.84 -22.52
CA ALA A 321 5.14 -131.76 -23.96
C ALA A 321 4.57 -130.45 -24.54
N LEU A 322 5.45 -129.60 -25.07
CA LEU A 322 5.10 -128.59 -26.08
C LEU A 322 5.24 -129.19 -27.50
N PRO A 323 4.26 -128.99 -28.41
CA PRO A 323 4.43 -129.28 -29.82
C PRO A 323 5.44 -128.29 -30.47
N PRO A 324 6.25 -128.72 -31.45
CA PRO A 324 7.24 -127.85 -32.08
C PRO A 324 6.53 -126.79 -32.94
N GLY A 325 6.57 -125.53 -32.51
CA GLY A 325 6.04 -124.39 -33.27
C GLY A 325 5.48 -123.21 -32.45
N GLY A 326 5.37 -123.32 -31.13
CA GLY A 326 4.88 -122.22 -30.28
C GLY A 326 5.94 -121.13 -30.06
N VAL A 327 5.82 -120.00 -30.75
CA VAL A 327 6.59 -118.78 -30.47
C VAL A 327 5.97 -118.08 -29.25
N CYS A 328 6.75 -117.84 -28.20
CA CYS A 328 6.39 -116.88 -27.14
C CYS A 328 6.55 -115.46 -27.72
N GLN A 329 5.51 -114.62 -27.60
CA GLN A 329 5.58 -113.17 -27.89
C GLN A 329 5.92 -112.38 -26.64
#